data_AF-A0A7J6WSS7-F1
#
_entry.id   AF-A0A7J6WSS7-F1
#
_cell.length_a   1.000
_cell.length_b   1.000
_cell.length_c   1.000
_cell.angle_alpha   90.00
_cell.angle_beta   90.00
_cell.angle_gamma   90.00
#
_symmetry.space_group_name_H-M   'P 1'
#
loop_
_entity.id
_entity.type
_entity.pdbx_description
1 polymer ?
#
loop_
_entity_poly.entity_id
_entity_poly.type
_entity_poly.pdbx_seq_one_letter_code
_entity_poly.pdbx_strand_id
1 'polypeptide(L)'
;MSGKKTKPNVDNGKRTREIVDSVTNVEMSEPIDCDDVGIYCEPGQVRAKGCGKRQKNGKEKAIDSAKESKGRLCKGCGQRGVGHDVRTCPKVVGVSLSQP
;
A
#
# COMPACT_ATOMS: atom_id res chain seq x y z
N MET A 1 21.91 -26.72 38.12
CA MET A 1 22.18 -26.60 36.66
C MET A 1 21.32 -25.48 36.11
N SER A 2 21.85 -24.25 36.05
CA SER A 2 21.07 -23.07 35.67
C SER A 2 21.35 -22.72 34.20
N GLY A 3 20.48 -23.20 33.30
CA GLY A 3 20.60 -22.96 31.87
C GLY A 3 20.32 -21.48 31.53
N LYS A 4 21.36 -20.77 31.08
CA LYS A 4 21.22 -19.42 30.52
C LYS A 4 20.53 -19.53 29.15
N LYS A 5 19.30 -19.02 29.04
CA LYS A 5 18.63 -18.86 27.74
C LYS A 5 19.16 -17.61 27.06
N THR A 6 20.04 -17.78 26.07
CA THR A 6 20.49 -16.70 25.18
C THR A 6 19.36 -16.35 24.21
N LYS A 7 18.98 -15.08 24.14
CA LYS A 7 18.02 -14.59 23.14
C LYS A 7 18.73 -14.49 21.79
N PRO A 8 18.13 -14.94 20.66
CA PRO A 8 18.73 -14.70 19.36
C PRO A 8 18.68 -13.19 19.04
N ASN A 9 19.86 -12.65 18.70
CA ASN A 9 20.04 -11.30 18.20
C ASN A 9 19.49 -11.25 16.77
N VAL A 10 18.33 -10.63 16.57
CA VAL A 10 17.82 -10.30 15.23
C VAL A 10 18.50 -9.01 14.81
N ASP A 11 19.67 -9.17 14.18
CA ASP A 11 20.35 -8.09 13.48
C ASP A 11 19.49 -7.70 12.28
N ASN A 12 18.77 -6.59 12.41
CA ASN A 12 18.02 -6.02 11.29
C ASN A 12 19.03 -5.30 10.41
N GLY A 13 19.75 -6.09 9.61
CA GLY A 13 20.73 -5.61 8.65
C GLY A 13 20.16 -4.45 7.87
N LYS A 14 20.86 -3.30 7.92
CA LYS A 14 20.60 -2.16 7.05
C LYS A 14 20.57 -2.68 5.63
N ARG A 15 19.38 -2.83 5.05
CA ARG A 15 19.23 -3.06 3.61
C ARG A 15 19.75 -1.80 2.93
N THR A 16 21.03 -1.78 2.61
CA THR A 16 21.59 -0.91 1.58
C THR A 16 20.79 -1.23 0.34
N ARG A 17 19.96 -0.29 -0.08
CA ARG A 17 19.23 -0.40 -1.33
C ARG A 17 20.29 -0.25 -2.40
N GLU A 18 20.82 -1.37 -2.88
CA GLU A 18 21.64 -1.37 -4.08
C GLU A 18 20.78 -0.78 -5.18
N ILE A 19 21.18 0.41 -5.65
CA ILE A 19 20.61 1.01 -6.83
C ILE A 19 21.19 0.17 -7.96
N VAL A 20 20.53 -0.93 -8.28
CA VAL A 20 20.78 -1.63 -9.54
C VAL A 20 20.14 -0.77 -10.61
N ASP A 21 20.91 0.20 -11.13
CA ASP A 21 20.59 0.80 -12.41
C ASP A 21 20.55 -0.37 -13.39
N SER A 22 19.33 -0.77 -13.73
CA SER A 22 19.07 -1.81 -14.70
C SER A 22 19.46 -1.22 -16.03
N VAL A 23 20.73 -1.35 -16.39
CA VAL A 23 21.22 -1.11 -17.75
C VAL A 23 20.66 -2.25 -18.59
N THR A 24 19.35 -2.19 -18.86
CA THR A 24 18.79 -2.84 -20.04
C THR A 24 19.54 -2.21 -21.20
N ASN A 25 20.24 -3.03 -21.99
CA ASN A 25 20.89 -2.67 -23.25
C ASN A 25 20.13 -1.53 -23.93
N VAL A 26 20.59 -0.30 -23.69
CA VAL A 26 20.29 0.83 -24.54
C VAL A 26 21.24 0.60 -25.69
N GLU A 27 20.72 0.03 -26.78
CA GLU A 27 21.28 0.33 -28.08
C GLU A 27 21.53 1.83 -28.07
N MET A 28 22.82 2.19 -28.19
CA MET A 28 23.34 3.52 -28.03
C MET A 28 22.80 4.40 -29.15
N SER A 29 21.55 4.81 -29.04
CA SER A 29 20.99 5.88 -29.82
C SER A 29 21.67 7.15 -29.32
N GLU A 30 22.53 7.71 -30.18
CA GLU A 30 23.19 8.99 -29.96
C GLU A 30 22.19 10.00 -29.39
N PRO A 31 22.54 10.79 -28.37
CA PRO A 31 21.68 11.86 -27.92
C PRO A 31 21.50 12.81 -29.10
N ILE A 32 20.33 12.78 -29.72
CA ILE A 32 19.97 13.70 -30.80
C ILE A 32 19.88 15.08 -30.14
N ASP A 33 20.92 15.89 -30.30
CA ASP A 33 20.89 17.31 -29.94
C ASP A 33 19.67 17.94 -30.62
N CYS A 34 18.78 18.53 -29.81
CA CYS A 34 17.45 18.94 -30.24
C CYS A 34 17.44 20.23 -31.09
N ASP A 35 18.61 20.70 -31.51
CA ASP A 35 18.78 22.05 -32.07
C ASP A 35 18.76 22.11 -33.60
N ASP A 36 18.71 20.98 -34.35
CA ASP A 36 18.78 21.06 -35.83
C ASP A 36 17.72 20.28 -36.63
N VAL A 37 16.85 19.47 -36.00
CA VAL A 37 15.70 18.87 -36.71
C VAL A 37 14.48 18.94 -35.82
N GLY A 38 13.39 19.50 -36.34
CA GLY A 38 12.09 19.68 -35.68
C GLY A 38 11.37 18.37 -35.35
N ILE A 39 12.01 17.49 -34.57
CA ILE A 39 11.46 16.26 -34.05
C ILE A 39 10.59 16.63 -32.85
N TYR A 40 9.27 16.53 -33.03
CA TYR A 40 8.33 16.69 -31.94
C TYR A 40 8.41 15.47 -31.02
N CYS A 41 9.05 15.63 -29.86
CA CYS A 41 9.03 14.63 -28.80
C CYS A 41 7.71 14.73 -28.03
N GLU A 42 6.87 13.70 -28.12
CA GLU A 42 5.64 13.65 -27.33
C GLU A 42 6.00 13.59 -25.83
N PRO A 43 5.47 14.51 -25.00
CA PRO A 43 5.78 14.50 -23.59
C PRO A 43 5.26 13.22 -22.95
N GLY A 44 6.12 12.56 -22.16
CA GLY A 44 5.71 11.41 -21.37
C GLY A 44 4.47 11.73 -20.52
N GLN A 45 3.62 10.73 -20.30
CA GLN A 45 2.34 10.91 -19.63
C GLN A 45 2.50 11.62 -18.27
N VAL A 46 2.07 12.88 -18.23
CA VAL A 46 2.18 13.72 -17.03
C VAL A 46 1.15 13.24 -16.02
N ARG A 47 1.60 12.97 -14.79
CA ARG A 47 0.66 12.58 -13.74
C ARG A 47 -0.16 13.81 -13.32
N ALA A 48 -1.48 13.65 -13.22
CA ALA A 48 -2.38 14.73 -12.83
C ALA A 48 -2.00 15.34 -11.46
N LYS A 49 -2.18 16.65 -11.29
CA LYS A 49 -1.96 17.30 -9.99
C LYS A 49 -2.76 16.58 -8.89
N GLY A 50 -2.11 16.24 -7.78
CA GLY A 50 -2.73 15.47 -6.69
C GLY A 50 -2.66 13.94 -6.84
N CYS A 51 -1.95 13.42 -7.84
CA CYS A 51 -1.72 11.99 -8.06
C CYS A 51 -0.75 11.36 -7.02
N GLY A 52 -1.05 11.43 -5.74
CA GLY A 52 -0.16 10.85 -4.73
C GLY A 52 -0.91 10.57 -3.44
N LYS A 53 -0.66 9.41 -2.85
CA LYS A 53 -1.09 9.17 -1.47
C LYS A 53 -0.17 9.95 -0.55
N ARG A 54 -0.75 10.73 0.37
CA ARG A 54 0.01 11.37 1.45
C ARG A 54 0.77 10.31 2.25
N GLN A 55 2.03 10.57 2.57
CA GLN A 55 2.76 9.73 3.51
C GLN A 55 2.13 9.87 4.91
N LYS A 56 1.61 8.75 5.42
CA LYS A 56 1.06 8.68 6.77
C LYS A 56 2.19 8.60 7.80
N ASN A 57 2.02 9.31 8.90
CA ASN A 57 2.92 9.20 10.06
C ASN A 57 2.73 7.85 10.78
N GLY A 58 3.70 7.46 11.62
CA GLY A 58 3.71 6.13 12.26
C GLY A 58 2.46 5.84 13.09
N LYS A 59 1.96 6.84 13.83
CA LYS A 59 0.74 6.72 14.63
C LYS A 59 -0.51 6.44 13.78
N GLU A 60 -0.67 7.16 12.67
CA GLU A 60 -1.81 6.94 11.76
C GLU A 60 -1.73 5.55 11.13
N LYS A 61 -0.56 5.12 10.66
CA LYS A 61 -0.35 3.76 10.13
C LYS A 61 -0.70 2.67 11.15
N ALA A 62 -0.29 2.84 12.41
CA ALA A 62 -0.57 1.88 13.47
C ALA A 62 -2.07 1.82 13.82
N ILE A 63 -2.76 2.95 13.83
CA ILE A 63 -4.21 3.01 14.05
C ILE A 63 -4.95 2.33 12.90
N ASP A 64 -4.54 2.59 11.65
CA ASP A 64 -5.17 2.01 10.48
C ASP A 64 -4.95 0.50 10.43
N SER A 65 -3.72 0.01 10.65
CA SER A 65 -3.45 -1.43 10.69
C SER A 65 -4.20 -2.15 11.82
N ALA A 66 -4.37 -1.50 12.98
CA ALA A 66 -5.19 -2.01 14.08
C ALA A 66 -6.69 -2.05 13.75
N LYS A 67 -7.19 -1.14 12.90
CA LYS A 67 -8.58 -1.15 12.42
C LYS A 67 -8.79 -2.22 11.35
N GLU A 68 -7.87 -2.32 10.39
CA GLU A 68 -7.91 -3.32 9.32
C GLU A 68 -7.91 -4.74 9.90
N SER A 69 -6.98 -5.02 10.83
CA SER A 69 -6.88 -6.35 11.46
C SER A 69 -8.12 -6.78 12.25
N LYS A 70 -8.90 -5.83 12.77
CA LYS A 70 -10.10 -6.12 13.58
C LYS A 70 -11.40 -6.00 12.78
N GLY A 71 -11.35 -5.46 11.57
CA GLY A 71 -12.52 -5.15 10.76
C GLY A 71 -13.46 -4.11 11.39
N ARG A 72 -14.42 -3.65 10.58
CA ARG A 72 -15.49 -2.74 11.03
C ARG A 72 -16.46 -3.47 11.98
N LEU A 73 -16.89 -2.79 13.03
CA LEU A 73 -17.96 -3.25 13.93
C LEU A 73 -19.32 -2.82 13.38
N CYS A 74 -20.23 -3.77 13.19
CA CYS A 74 -21.64 -3.47 12.95
C CYS A 74 -22.32 -3.08 14.27
N LYS A 75 -22.83 -1.86 14.36
CA LYS A 75 -23.54 -1.36 15.56
C LYS A 75 -24.90 -2.05 15.79
N GLY A 76 -25.48 -2.65 14.76
CA GLY A 76 -26.77 -3.34 14.85
C GLY A 76 -26.67 -4.71 15.53
N CYS A 77 -25.66 -5.51 15.16
CA CYS A 77 -25.50 -6.88 15.66
C CYS A 77 -24.30 -7.10 16.58
N GLY A 78 -23.41 -6.12 16.70
CA GLY A 78 -22.19 -6.20 17.50
C GLY A 78 -21.06 -7.05 16.89
N GLN A 79 -21.24 -7.59 15.68
CA GLN A 79 -20.21 -8.40 15.02
C GLN A 79 -19.16 -7.53 14.32
N ARG A 80 -17.90 -7.97 14.35
CA ARG A 80 -16.77 -7.33 13.67
C ARG A 80 -16.38 -8.09 12.41
N GLY A 81 -15.88 -7.37 11.40
CA GLY A 81 -15.36 -7.97 10.17
C GLY A 81 -16.44 -8.54 9.25
N VAL A 82 -17.70 -8.22 9.49
CA VAL A 82 -18.83 -8.63 8.63
C VAL A 82 -19.07 -7.59 7.53
N GLY A 83 -19.53 -8.05 6.36
CA GLY A 83 -19.75 -7.21 5.17
C GLY A 83 -20.97 -6.27 5.22
N HIS A 84 -21.58 -6.09 6.39
CA HIS A 84 -22.76 -5.25 6.56
C HIS A 84 -22.56 -4.23 7.69
N ASP A 85 -23.38 -3.18 7.67
CA ASP A 85 -23.41 -2.21 8.75
C ASP A 85 -24.78 -2.05 9.37
N VAL A 86 -24.95 -1.09 10.26
CA VAL A 86 -26.23 -0.92 10.98
C VAL A 86 -27.43 -0.75 10.04
N ARG A 87 -27.23 -0.19 8.85
CA ARG A 87 -28.30 0.04 7.85
C ARG A 87 -28.66 -1.23 7.09
N THR A 88 -27.69 -2.11 6.87
CA THR A 88 -27.86 -3.38 6.16
C THR A 88 -27.81 -4.57 7.11
N CYS A 89 -27.93 -4.33 8.41
CA CYS A 89 -27.77 -5.38 9.41
C CYS A 89 -29.00 -6.27 9.39
N PRO A 90 -28.85 -7.59 9.16
CA PRO A 90 -29.99 -8.51 9.11
C PRO A 90 -30.76 -8.56 10.44
N LYS A 91 -30.09 -8.32 11.57
CA LYS A 91 -30.74 -8.23 12.89
C LYS A 91 -31.59 -6.97 13.08
N VAL A 92 -31.30 -5.90 12.34
CA VAL A 92 -31.99 -4.59 12.47
C VAL A 92 -33.07 -4.46 11.42
N VAL A 93 -32.78 -4.84 10.18
CA VAL A 93 -33.70 -4.71 9.04
C VAL A 93 -34.70 -5.88 9.02
N GLY A 94 -34.48 -6.94 9.81
CA GLY A 94 -35.33 -8.14 9.80
C GLY A 94 -35.20 -8.97 8.52
N VAL A 95 -34.29 -8.60 7.62
CA VAL A 95 -34.02 -9.29 6.38
C VAL A 95 -32.83 -10.20 6.61
N SER A 96 -33.07 -11.50 6.72
CA SER A 96 -32.04 -12.51 6.53
C SER A 96 -31.46 -12.31 5.12
N LEU A 97 -30.32 -11.65 5.01
CA LEU A 97 -29.55 -11.56 3.77
C LEU A 97 -28.94 -12.94 3.50
N SER A 98 -29.79 -13.86 3.03
CA SER A 98 -29.38 -14.99 2.24
C SER A 98 -29.61 -14.63 0.77
N GLN A 99 -28.55 -14.82 -0.01
CA GLN A 99 -28.48 -15.00 -1.47
C GLN A 99 -28.18 -13.77 -2.33
N PRO A 100 -27.61 -13.99 -3.53
CA PRO A 100 -26.58 -14.97 -3.93
C PRO A 100 -25.18 -14.34 -4.07
#